data_AF-A0A4Q7Y8L8-F1
#
_entry.id   AF-A0A4Q7Y8L8-F1
#
_cell.length_a   1.000
_cell.length_b   1.000
_cell.length_c   1.000
_cell.angle_alpha   90.00
_cell.angle_beta   90.00
_cell.angle_gamma   90.00
#
_symmetry.space_group_name_H-M   'P 1'
#
loop_
_entity.id
_entity.type
_entity.pdbx_description
1 polymer ?
#
loop_
_entity_poly.entity_id
_entity_poly.type
_entity_poly.pdbx_seq_one_letter_code
_entity_poly.pdbx_strand_id
1 'polypeptide(L)'
;MASLPGMRRSLSAYRTGLSVAAALTLLTACGGSDGGSSATGTPTTAAARSQFCTQAASIQERLGATANGVSDPTELPQVLRQAADEIRAIDAPEEIEADWNALADGAQRFSEAIAGIDFQDPDALATLEQQLTPVQQGLATASTNVEDYLRDGCGIDVPTGTATPGG
;
A
#
# COMPACT_ATOMS: atom_id res chain seq x y z
N MET A 1 -54.89 13.14 -37.50
CA MET A 1 -53.88 13.52 -38.52
C MET A 1 -52.53 13.25 -37.86
N ALA A 2 -51.63 12.37 -38.26
CA ALA A 2 -51.51 11.39 -39.32
C ALA A 2 -50.72 10.18 -38.76
N SER A 3 -50.86 9.02 -39.39
CA SER A 3 -50.22 7.74 -39.02
C SER A 3 -49.26 7.30 -40.14
N LEU A 4 -48.28 6.44 -39.78
CA LEU A 4 -47.42 5.55 -40.60
C LEU A 4 -46.17 6.16 -41.30
N PRO A 5 -45.15 5.36 -41.75
CA PRO A 5 -44.66 4.00 -41.35
C PRO A 5 -43.10 3.79 -41.42
N GLY A 6 -42.64 2.59 -41.00
CA GLY A 6 -41.51 1.84 -41.62
C GLY A 6 -40.14 1.96 -40.92
N MET A 7 -39.62 0.98 -40.16
CA MET A 7 -39.17 -0.38 -40.52
C MET A 7 -38.06 -0.42 -41.58
N ARG A 8 -36.80 -0.64 -41.16
CA ARG A 8 -35.94 -1.81 -41.51
C ARG A 8 -34.45 -1.55 -41.23
N ARG A 9 -33.85 -2.51 -40.49
CA ARG A 9 -32.49 -3.09 -40.64
C ARG A 9 -31.31 -2.09 -40.55
N SER A 10 -30.39 -2.26 -39.61
CA SER A 10 -29.43 -3.37 -39.70
C SER A 10 -29.11 -3.98 -38.33
N LEU A 11 -29.65 -5.18 -38.12
CA LEU A 11 -29.07 -6.17 -37.22
C LEU A 11 -27.70 -6.54 -37.81
N SER A 12 -26.62 -5.90 -37.34
CA SER A 12 -25.28 -6.47 -37.50
C SER A 12 -25.17 -7.66 -36.55
N ALA A 13 -25.77 -8.76 -36.99
CA ALA A 13 -25.48 -10.09 -36.54
C ALA A 13 -24.05 -10.44 -37.00
N TYR A 14 -23.05 -10.07 -36.21
CA TYR A 14 -21.77 -10.76 -36.26
C TYR A 14 -21.83 -11.95 -35.31
N ARG A 15 -22.40 -13.04 -35.83
CA ARG A 15 -22.16 -14.39 -35.32
C ARG A 15 -20.99 -14.99 -36.11
N THR A 16 -19.80 -14.86 -35.56
CA THR A 16 -18.66 -15.76 -35.73
C THR A 16 -18.17 -15.97 -34.30
N GLY A 17 -18.35 -17.14 -33.69
CA GLY A 17 -17.77 -18.42 -34.10
C GLY A 17 -16.67 -18.73 -33.08
N LEU A 18 -16.87 -19.77 -32.27
CA LEU A 18 -16.04 -20.18 -31.12
C LEU A 18 -14.53 -20.16 -31.38
N SER A 19 -13.76 -19.70 -30.38
CA SER A 19 -12.53 -20.36 -29.94
C SER A 19 -12.25 -20.00 -28.47
N VAL A 20 -12.29 -21.01 -27.62
CA VAL A 20 -11.66 -20.99 -26.30
C VAL A 20 -10.16 -20.85 -26.53
N ALA A 21 -9.60 -19.73 -26.10
CA ALA A 21 -8.21 -19.64 -25.72
C ALA A 21 -8.20 -18.86 -24.40
N ALA A 22 -8.03 -19.59 -23.31
CA ALA A 22 -7.54 -19.02 -22.07
C ALA A 22 -6.15 -18.46 -22.39
N ALA A 23 -6.08 -17.20 -22.78
CA ALA A 23 -4.85 -16.43 -22.65
C ALA A 23 -4.71 -16.17 -21.15
N LEU A 24 -4.00 -17.08 -20.48
CA LEU A 24 -3.31 -16.74 -19.25
C LEU A 24 -2.45 -15.52 -19.59
N THR A 25 -2.92 -14.31 -19.24
CA THR A 25 -2.00 -13.21 -19.01
C THR A 25 -1.18 -13.68 -17.83
N LEU A 26 -0.03 -14.28 -18.16
CA LEU A 26 1.04 -14.53 -17.24
C LEU A 26 1.22 -13.21 -16.50
N LEU A 27 0.76 -13.20 -15.25
CA LEU A 27 1.43 -12.44 -14.21
C LEU A 27 2.91 -12.60 -14.52
N THR A 28 3.54 -11.49 -14.87
CA THR A 28 4.97 -11.32 -14.78
C THR A 28 5.33 -11.46 -13.30
N ALA A 29 5.25 -12.70 -12.81
CA ALA A 29 6.13 -13.19 -11.80
C ALA A 29 7.53 -12.94 -12.36
N CYS A 30 8.19 -11.92 -11.83
CA CYS A 30 9.62 -11.74 -11.96
C CYS A 30 10.26 -12.93 -11.22
N GLY A 31 10.32 -14.06 -11.91
CA GLY A 31 10.79 -15.33 -11.40
C GLY A 31 11.43 -16.08 -12.55
N GLY A 32 12.75 -15.96 -12.67
CA GLY A 32 13.51 -16.76 -13.63
C GLY A 32 14.95 -16.31 -13.79
N SER A 33 15.86 -17.00 -13.11
CA SER A 33 16.93 -17.79 -13.75
C SER A 33 17.78 -18.54 -12.72
N ASP A 34 17.78 -19.87 -12.84
CA ASP A 34 18.77 -20.79 -12.25
C ASP A 34 20.17 -20.55 -12.85
N GLY A 35 21.20 -20.55 -11.99
CA GLY A 35 22.60 -20.51 -12.43
C GLY A 35 23.55 -20.20 -11.27
N GLY A 36 24.16 -21.24 -10.69
CA GLY A 36 24.92 -21.16 -9.45
C GLY A 36 26.11 -20.20 -9.47
N SER A 37 26.33 -19.55 -8.33
CA SER A 37 27.63 -19.33 -7.69
C SER A 37 27.37 -18.57 -6.40
N SER A 38 27.87 -19.10 -5.28
CA SER A 38 28.02 -18.35 -4.05
C SER A 38 28.96 -17.18 -4.31
N ALA A 39 28.42 -16.06 -4.76
CA ALA A 39 29.09 -14.79 -4.82
C ALA A 39 28.43 -13.91 -3.77
N THR A 40 29.14 -13.68 -2.66
CA THR A 40 28.90 -12.57 -1.75
C THR A 40 29.23 -11.28 -2.51
N GLY A 41 28.39 -10.94 -3.48
CA GLY A 41 28.47 -9.74 -4.29
C GLY A 41 27.46 -8.74 -3.75
N THR A 42 27.90 -7.51 -3.54
CA THR A 42 27.01 -6.39 -3.27
C THR A 42 25.84 -6.42 -4.26
N PRO A 43 24.58 -6.42 -3.80
CA PRO A 43 23.45 -6.42 -4.70
C PRO A 43 23.57 -5.20 -5.64
N THR A 44 23.40 -5.44 -6.94
CA THR A 44 23.23 -4.33 -7.89
C THR A 44 21.98 -3.53 -7.50
N THR A 45 21.94 -2.23 -7.77
CA THR A 45 20.82 -1.32 -7.40
C THR A 45 19.46 -1.87 -7.84
N ALA A 46 19.40 -2.55 -9.00
CA ALA A 46 18.16 -3.17 -9.48
C ALA A 46 17.72 -4.37 -8.63
N ALA A 47 18.66 -5.20 -8.16
CA ALA A 47 18.37 -6.35 -7.31
C ALA A 47 17.93 -5.89 -5.90
N ALA A 48 18.63 -4.90 -5.33
CA ALA A 48 18.26 -4.28 -4.06
C ALA A 48 16.85 -3.66 -4.13
N ARG A 49 16.54 -2.91 -5.19
CA ARG A 49 15.20 -2.38 -5.44
C ARG A 49 14.15 -3.48 -5.53
N SER A 50 14.40 -4.56 -6.29
CA SER A 50 13.45 -5.67 -6.42
C SER A 50 13.16 -6.37 -5.08
N GLN A 51 14.18 -6.51 -4.23
CA GLN A 51 14.03 -7.06 -2.90
C GLN A 51 13.20 -6.13 -2.01
N PHE A 52 13.52 -4.83 -2.02
CA PHE A 52 12.72 -3.81 -1.32
C PHE A 52 11.25 -3.88 -1.74
N CYS A 53 10.95 -3.86 -3.04
CA CYS A 53 9.58 -3.93 -3.55
C CYS A 53 8.82 -5.17 -3.06
N THR A 54 9.50 -6.33 -3.06
CA THR A 54 8.91 -7.60 -2.59
C THR A 54 8.59 -7.54 -1.09
N GLN A 55 9.52 -7.01 -0.29
CA GLN A 55 9.33 -6.90 1.15
C GLN A 55 8.25 -5.86 1.50
N ALA A 56 8.25 -4.71 0.82
CA ALA A 56 7.25 -3.67 1.00
C ALA A 56 5.82 -4.14 0.66
N ALA A 57 5.65 -4.93 -0.40
CA ALA A 57 4.37 -5.56 -0.73
C ALA A 57 3.89 -6.51 0.39
N SER A 58 4.79 -7.35 0.91
CA SER A 58 4.46 -8.27 1.99
C SER A 58 4.06 -7.55 3.29
N ILE A 59 4.74 -6.45 3.63
CA ILE A 59 4.36 -5.62 4.78
C ILE A 59 2.97 -5.04 4.59
N GLN A 60 2.64 -4.50 3.42
CA GLN A 60 1.30 -3.93 3.18
C GLN A 60 0.18 -4.96 3.36
N GLU A 61 0.39 -6.19 2.87
CA GLU A 61 -0.57 -7.29 3.07
C GLU A 61 -0.74 -7.64 4.56
N ARG A 62 0.36 -7.74 5.31
CA ARG A 62 0.33 -8.03 6.75
C ARG A 62 -0.30 -6.91 7.56
N LEU A 63 0.05 -5.66 7.28
CA LEU A 63 -0.52 -4.49 7.95
C LEU A 63 -2.00 -4.35 7.63
N GLY A 64 -2.40 -4.56 6.39
CA GLY A 64 -3.81 -4.59 6.00
C GLY A 64 -4.57 -5.68 6.75
N ALA A 65 -4.04 -6.90 6.81
CA ALA A 65 -4.66 -7.99 7.57
C ALA A 65 -4.75 -7.68 9.07
N THR A 66 -3.69 -7.10 9.65
CA THR A 66 -3.63 -6.73 11.07
C THR A 66 -4.65 -5.62 11.37
N ALA A 67 -4.66 -4.55 10.59
CA ALA A 67 -5.59 -3.43 10.76
C ALA A 67 -7.06 -3.87 10.68
N ASN A 68 -7.39 -4.82 9.79
CA ASN A 68 -8.74 -5.40 9.71
C ASN A 68 -9.07 -6.34 10.89
N GLY A 69 -8.06 -6.85 11.59
CA GLY A 69 -8.21 -7.72 12.75
C GLY A 69 -8.31 -7.00 14.09
N VAL A 70 -7.84 -5.75 14.18
CA VAL A 70 -7.89 -4.97 15.43
C VAL A 70 -9.34 -4.63 15.77
N SER A 71 -9.82 -5.17 16.88
CA SER A 71 -11.18 -4.92 17.39
C SER A 71 -11.17 -4.08 18.66
N ASP A 72 -10.04 -4.04 19.37
CA ASP A 72 -9.88 -3.30 20.62
C ASP A 72 -8.82 -2.20 20.43
N PRO A 73 -9.16 -0.91 20.66
CA PRO A 73 -8.22 0.20 20.50
C PRO A 73 -7.03 0.12 21.48
N THR A 74 -7.15 -0.63 22.58
CA THR A 74 -6.04 -0.85 23.52
C THR A 74 -4.93 -1.73 22.94
N GLU A 75 -5.18 -2.46 21.84
CA GLU A 75 -4.18 -3.25 21.11
C GLU A 75 -3.36 -2.40 20.13
N LEU A 76 -3.87 -1.23 19.73
CA LEU A 76 -3.23 -0.34 18.74
C LEU A 76 -1.77 0.00 19.07
N PRO A 77 -1.37 0.37 20.30
CA PRO A 77 0.02 0.70 20.60
C PRO A 77 0.97 -0.48 20.33
N GLN A 78 0.53 -1.71 20.56
CA GLN A 78 1.35 -2.88 20.24
C GLN A 78 1.46 -3.08 18.73
N VAL A 79 0.34 -2.98 18.02
CA VAL A 79 0.28 -3.15 16.56
C VAL A 79 1.16 -2.13 15.85
N LEU A 80 1.13 -0.87 16.29
CA LEU A 80 1.93 0.21 15.70
C LEU A 80 3.42 0.06 15.96
N ARG A 81 3.82 -0.39 17.16
CA ARG A 81 5.24 -0.72 17.43
C ARG A 81 5.71 -1.85 16.55
N GLN A 82 4.93 -2.91 16.44
CA GLN A 82 5.28 -4.02 15.55
C GLN A 82 5.39 -3.56 14.09
N ALA A 83 4.46 -2.72 13.62
CA ALA A 83 4.54 -2.15 12.28
C ALA A 83 5.81 -1.31 12.08
N ALA A 84 6.16 -0.44 13.04
CA ALA A 84 7.39 0.35 12.99
C ALA A 84 8.65 -0.54 12.93
N ASP A 85 8.70 -1.61 13.72
CA ASP A 85 9.81 -2.55 13.74
C ASP A 85 9.92 -3.34 12.42
N GLU A 86 8.79 -3.77 11.86
CA GLU A 86 8.75 -4.44 10.55
C GLU A 86 9.21 -3.52 9.42
N ILE A 87 8.78 -2.24 9.43
CA ILE A 87 9.20 -1.23 8.45
C ILE A 87 10.72 -1.00 8.55
N ARG A 88 11.28 -0.83 9.76
CA ARG A 88 12.73 -0.62 9.96
C ARG A 88 13.59 -1.83 9.62
N ALA A 89 13.02 -3.03 9.63
CA ALA A 89 13.73 -4.24 9.25
C ALA A 89 13.98 -4.34 7.74
N ILE A 90 13.34 -3.49 6.93
CA ILE A 90 13.58 -3.39 5.49
C ILE A 90 14.65 -2.34 5.23
N ASP A 91 15.71 -2.74 4.52
CA ASP A 91 16.68 -1.82 3.96
C ASP A 91 16.06 -1.09 2.77
N ALA A 92 15.67 0.17 2.99
CA ALA A 92 15.13 1.04 1.96
C ALA A 92 16.24 1.57 1.04
N PRO A 93 15.95 1.75 -0.26
CA PRO A 93 16.85 2.44 -1.19
C PRO A 93 17.17 3.86 -0.73
N GLU A 94 18.41 4.31 -0.92
CA GLU A 94 18.90 5.64 -0.49
C GLU A 94 17.98 6.78 -0.95
N GLU A 95 17.32 6.63 -2.11
CA GLU A 95 16.40 7.63 -2.66
C GLU A 95 15.17 7.90 -1.78
N ILE A 96 14.72 6.91 -1.00
CA ILE A 96 13.53 7.00 -0.13
C ILE A 96 13.81 6.61 1.32
N GLU A 97 15.06 6.33 1.68
CA GLU A 97 15.44 5.87 3.02
C GLU A 97 14.94 6.82 4.12
N ALA A 98 15.08 8.13 3.90
CA ALA A 98 14.61 9.13 4.85
C ALA A 98 13.08 9.09 5.04
N ASP A 99 12.33 8.96 3.95
CA ASP A 99 10.86 8.89 3.98
C ASP A 99 10.38 7.56 4.57
N TRP A 100 11.05 6.47 4.25
CA TRP A 100 10.78 5.14 4.81
C TRP A 100 11.00 5.10 6.33
N ASN A 101 12.10 5.69 6.80
CA ASN A 101 12.37 5.83 8.23
C ASN A 101 11.35 6.77 8.90
N ALA A 102 10.92 7.84 8.22
CA ALA A 102 9.88 8.72 8.74
C ALA A 102 8.53 8.00 8.96
N LEU A 103 8.19 7.01 8.12
CA LEU A 103 7.01 6.16 8.33
C LEU A 103 7.12 5.36 9.64
N ALA A 104 8.26 4.69 9.86
CA ALA A 104 8.49 3.92 11.08
C ALA A 104 8.50 4.80 12.34
N ASP A 105 9.17 5.96 12.26
CA ASP A 105 9.22 6.91 13.36
C ASP A 105 7.84 7.50 13.68
N GLY A 106 7.04 7.78 12.65
CA GLY A 106 5.66 8.21 12.79
C GLY A 106 4.81 7.17 13.52
N ALA A 107 4.90 5.89 13.11
CA ALA A 107 4.19 4.78 13.75
C ALA A 107 4.61 4.58 15.21
N GLN A 108 5.91 4.66 15.52
CA GLN A 108 6.40 4.58 16.89
C GLN A 108 5.90 5.76 17.73
N ARG A 109 6.00 7.00 17.23
CA ARG A 109 5.50 8.18 17.95
C ARG A 109 4.01 8.10 18.19
N PHE A 110 3.23 7.62 17.21
CA PHE A 110 1.80 7.42 17.37
C PHE A 110 1.54 6.38 18.45
N SER A 111 2.26 5.24 18.45
CA SER A 111 2.16 4.25 19.53
C SER A 111 2.46 4.84 20.91
N GLU A 112 3.52 5.65 21.04
CA GLU A 112 3.92 6.23 22.32
C GLU A 112 2.89 7.25 22.80
N ALA A 113 2.34 8.06 21.89
CA ALA A 113 1.33 9.06 22.19
C ALA A 113 0.02 8.43 22.69
N ILE A 114 -0.37 7.28 22.14
CA ILE A 114 -1.59 6.57 22.56
C ILE A 114 -1.35 5.61 23.73
N ALA A 115 -0.09 5.32 24.08
CA ALA A 115 0.23 4.42 25.18
C ALA A 115 -0.22 5.03 26.51
N GLY A 116 -1.34 4.51 27.05
CA GLY A 116 -1.90 4.98 28.31
C GLY A 116 -2.92 6.12 28.18
N ILE A 117 -3.38 6.43 26.96
CA ILE A 117 -4.54 7.29 26.77
C ILE A 117 -5.82 6.57 27.18
N ASP A 118 -6.68 7.27 27.90
CA ASP A 118 -8.06 6.87 28.09
C ASP A 118 -8.90 7.32 26.89
N PHE A 119 -9.27 6.37 26.03
CA PHE A 119 -10.07 6.66 24.83
C PHE A 119 -11.53 7.06 25.14
N GLN A 120 -11.95 6.96 26.41
CA GLN A 120 -13.26 7.43 26.85
C GLN A 120 -13.22 8.87 27.39
N ASP A 121 -12.03 9.46 27.52
CA ASP A 121 -11.85 10.84 27.98
C ASP A 121 -11.70 11.81 26.80
N PRO A 122 -12.66 12.72 26.58
CA PRO A 122 -12.60 13.68 25.47
C PRO A 122 -11.41 14.66 25.60
N ASP A 123 -10.95 14.99 26.80
CA ASP A 123 -9.82 15.90 27.00
C ASP A 123 -8.48 15.22 26.63
N ALA A 124 -8.38 13.90 26.88
CA ALA A 124 -7.24 13.09 26.46
C ALA A 124 -7.17 12.98 24.93
N LEU A 125 -8.30 12.81 24.26
CA LEU A 125 -8.38 12.77 22.79
C LEU A 125 -7.99 14.11 22.15
N ALA A 126 -8.48 15.23 22.69
CA ALA A 126 -8.11 16.56 22.18
C ALA A 126 -6.59 16.82 22.32
N THR A 127 -6.00 16.34 23.42
CA THR A 127 -4.54 16.43 23.64
C THR A 127 -3.77 15.59 22.63
N LEU A 128 -4.25 14.38 22.33
CA LEU A 128 -3.64 13.49 21.33
C LEU A 128 -3.62 14.14 19.93
N GLU A 129 -4.74 14.71 19.48
CA GLU A 129 -4.83 15.38 18.17
C GLU A 129 -3.81 16.52 18.03
N GLN A 130 -3.64 17.31 19.08
CA GLN A 130 -2.66 18.39 19.10
C GLN A 130 -1.23 17.87 19.02
N GLN A 131 -0.91 16.78 19.73
CA GLN A 131 0.42 16.17 19.69
C GLN A 131 0.74 15.55 18.33
N LEU A 132 -0.27 15.02 17.64
CA LEU A 132 -0.09 14.32 16.37
C LEU A 132 -0.10 15.24 15.15
N THR A 133 -0.61 16.46 15.26
CA THR A 133 -0.63 17.43 14.15
C THR A 133 0.73 17.58 13.43
N PRO A 134 1.87 17.80 14.12
CA PRO A 134 3.17 17.85 13.45
C PRO A 134 3.62 16.51 12.85
N VAL A 135 3.24 15.39 13.49
CA VAL A 135 3.55 14.04 12.97
C VAL A 135 2.81 13.80 11.65
N GLN A 136 1.53 14.17 11.58
CA GLN A 136 0.70 14.02 10.39
C GLN A 136 1.26 14.77 9.18
N GLN A 137 1.77 15.99 9.37
CA GLN A 137 2.34 16.77 8.27
C GLN A 137 3.62 16.14 7.71
N GLY A 138 4.54 15.72 8.59
CA GLY A 138 5.77 15.04 8.16
C GLY A 138 5.48 13.69 7.51
N LEU A 139 4.52 12.94 8.06
CA LEU A 139 4.12 11.64 7.55
C LEU A 139 3.43 11.75 6.17
N ALA A 140 2.61 12.78 5.93
CA ALA A 140 1.94 12.96 4.64
C ALA A 140 2.93 13.12 3.48
N THR A 141 3.99 13.92 3.68
CA THR A 141 5.07 14.05 2.69
C THR A 141 5.81 12.73 2.48
N ALA A 142 6.22 12.07 3.57
CA ALA A 142 6.95 10.80 3.49
C ALA A 142 6.11 9.70 2.81
N SER A 143 4.83 9.57 3.17
CA SER A 143 3.90 8.65 2.54
C SER A 143 3.77 8.91 1.04
N THR A 144 3.66 10.17 0.62
CA THR A 144 3.55 10.51 -0.81
C THR A 144 4.79 10.08 -1.58
N ASN A 145 5.98 10.37 -1.05
CA ASN A 145 7.25 10.00 -1.69
C ASN A 145 7.41 8.47 -1.78
N VAL A 146 7.04 7.75 -0.72
CA VAL A 146 7.09 6.27 -0.70
C VAL A 146 6.06 5.67 -1.66
N GLU A 147 4.83 6.19 -1.69
CA GLU A 147 3.79 5.75 -2.62
C GLU A 147 4.21 5.95 -4.08
N ASP A 148 4.76 7.12 -4.42
CA ASP A 148 5.24 7.42 -5.76
C ASP A 148 6.42 6.49 -6.14
N TYR A 149 7.35 6.22 -5.21
CA TYR A 149 8.43 5.26 -5.45
C TYR A 149 7.91 3.84 -5.65
N LEU A 150 6.94 3.39 -4.86
CA LEU A 150 6.34 2.07 -5.01
C LEU A 150 5.58 1.97 -6.35
N ARG A 151 4.89 3.01 -6.78
CA ARG A 151 4.20 3.03 -8.06
C ARG A 151 5.19 3.01 -9.23
N ASP A 152 6.11 3.96 -9.27
CA ASP A 152 7.01 4.17 -10.41
C ASP A 152 8.16 3.16 -10.44
N GLY A 153 8.69 2.81 -9.27
CA GLY A 153 9.85 1.93 -9.11
C GLY A 153 9.49 0.45 -8.95
N CYS A 154 8.34 0.14 -8.35
CA CYS A 154 7.91 -1.24 -8.09
C CYS A 154 6.67 -1.68 -8.89
N GLY A 155 5.94 -0.75 -9.53
CA GLY A 155 4.66 -1.07 -10.17
C GLY A 155 3.56 -1.45 -9.18
N ILE A 156 3.68 -1.02 -7.92
CA ILE A 156 2.73 -1.31 -6.83
C ILE A 156 1.85 -0.09 -6.64
N ASP A 157 0.55 -0.23 -6.91
CA ASP A 157 -0.43 0.75 -6.47
C ASP A 157 -0.80 0.48 -5.01
N VAL A 158 -0.38 1.39 -4.13
CA VAL A 158 -0.90 1.44 -2.76
C VAL A 158 -2.33 1.99 -2.87
N PRO A 159 -3.36 1.27 -2.40
CA PRO A 159 -4.68 1.85 -2.30
C PRO A 159 -4.59 3.00 -1.29
N THR A 160 -4.45 4.22 -1.80
CA THR A 160 -4.63 5.41 -0.99
C THR A 160 -6.05 5.32 -0.49
N GLY A 161 -6.21 5.24 0.83
CA GLY A 161 -7.52 5.26 1.45
C GLY A 161 -8.20 6.55 1.04
N THR A 162 -8.97 6.53 -0.05
CA THR A 162 -9.90 7.59 -0.36
C THR A 162 -10.95 7.48 0.73
N ALA A 163 -10.75 8.20 1.82
CA ALA A 163 -11.84 8.80 2.54
C ALA A 163 -12.65 9.55 1.48
N THR A 164 -13.64 8.88 0.91
CA THR A 164 -14.62 9.50 0.04
C THR A 164 -15.27 10.55 0.92
N PRO A 165 -15.13 11.86 0.61
CA PRO A 165 -15.96 12.85 1.28
C PRO A 165 -17.39 12.48 0.89
N GLY A 166 -18.18 12.04 1.87
CA GLY A 166 -19.60 11.77 1.65
C GLY A 166 -20.26 13.00 1.02
N GLY A 167 -21.14 12.74 0.05
CA GLY A 167 -21.75 13.72 -0.85
C GLY A 167 -22.56 14.83 -0.20
#